data_AF-A0A2Z6T681-F1
#
_entry.id   AF-A0A2Z6T681-F1
#
_cell.length_a   1.000
_cell.length_b   1.000
_cell.length_c   1.000
_cell.angle_alpha   90.00
_cell.angle_beta   90.00
_cell.angle_gamma   90.00
#
_symmetry.space_group_name_H-M   'P 1'
#
loop_
_entity.id
_entity.type
_entity.pdbx_description
1 polymer ?
#
loop_
_entity_poly.entity_id
_entity_poly.type
_entity_poly.pdbx_seq_one_letter_code
_entity_poly.pdbx_strand_id
1 'polypeptide(L)'
;MNLNKMKKKNILIVVGIILGISAATFISVKVNQKIREVRVERAEKMEKERKEEKIKKEEKAEKERRRIALWCVQNLEGPKIKEIKVGPVTKLGIAGTGGTSIDVEINNMKKNSISFIVDSEDLVPKAGTFDPHSEYDFTKKTDKSKNLKGIKVEEWKEN
;
A
#
# COMPACT_ATOMS: atom_id res chain seq x y z
N MET A 1 -1.00 -53.19 63.88
CA MET A 1 -1.38 -52.17 62.85
C MET A 1 -1.50 -52.86 61.50
N ASN A 2 -2.67 -52.79 60.84
CA ASN A 2 -3.08 -53.73 59.81
C ASN A 2 -2.41 -53.43 58.44
N LEU A 3 -1.48 -54.27 58.00
CA LEU A 3 -0.62 -54.10 56.80
C LEU A 3 -1.43 -53.80 55.51
N ASN A 4 -2.65 -54.35 55.41
CA ASN A 4 -3.54 -54.16 54.27
C ASN A 4 -4.14 -52.74 54.17
N LYS A 5 -4.36 -52.04 55.30
CA LYS A 5 -4.83 -50.65 55.30
C LYS A 5 -3.74 -49.68 54.84
N MET A 6 -2.48 -49.93 55.22
CA MET A 6 -1.34 -49.11 54.77
C MET A 6 -1.07 -49.28 53.27
N LYS A 7 -1.13 -50.50 52.73
CA LYS A 7 -0.98 -50.74 51.28
C LYS A 7 -2.07 -50.05 50.45
N LYS A 8 -3.34 -50.13 50.86
CA LYS A 8 -4.46 -49.44 50.16
C LYS A 8 -4.32 -47.92 50.19
N LYS A 9 -3.94 -47.32 51.32
CA LYS A 9 -3.71 -45.87 51.43
C LYS A 9 -2.59 -45.39 50.51
N ASN A 10 -1.49 -46.15 50.43
CA ASN A 10 -0.35 -45.80 49.57
C ASN A 10 -0.71 -45.92 48.07
N ILE A 11 -1.47 -46.94 47.67
CA ILE A 11 -1.96 -47.09 46.29
C ILE A 11 -2.88 -45.92 45.90
N LEU A 12 -3.80 -45.51 46.78
CA LEU A 12 -4.68 -44.36 46.55
C LEU A 12 -3.91 -43.05 46.35
N ILE A 13 -2.84 -42.83 47.11
CA ILE A 13 -1.98 -41.65 46.96
C ILE A 13 -1.26 -41.67 45.61
N VAL A 14 -0.69 -42.81 45.19
CA VAL A 14 0.00 -42.94 43.90
C VAL A 14 -0.96 -42.70 42.73
N VAL A 15 -2.18 -43.26 42.77
CA VAL A 15 -3.21 -43.05 41.74
C VAL A 15 -3.64 -41.57 41.68
N GLY A 16 -3.82 -40.92 42.83
CA GLY A 16 -4.15 -39.49 42.89
C GLY A 16 -3.08 -38.59 42.27
N ILE A 17 -1.80 -38.91 42.49
CA ILE A 17 -0.68 -38.17 41.90
C ILE A 17 -0.65 -38.35 40.36
N ILE A 18 -0.82 -39.58 39.86
CA ILE A 18 -0.80 -39.86 38.41
C ILE A 18 -1.96 -39.12 37.71
N LEU A 19 -3.17 -39.20 38.28
CA LEU A 19 -4.34 -38.51 37.73
C LEU A 19 -4.16 -36.98 37.77
N GLY A 20 -3.63 -36.42 38.85
CA GLY A 20 -3.33 -35.00 38.97
C GLY A 20 -2.31 -34.50 37.93
N ILE A 21 -1.22 -35.24 37.73
CA ILE A 21 -0.20 -34.92 36.71
C ILE A 21 -0.80 -34.97 35.30
N SER A 22 -1.61 -35.99 35.00
CA SER A 22 -2.27 -36.11 33.70
C SER A 22 -3.25 -34.98 33.44
N ALA A 23 -4.07 -34.57 34.41
CA ALA A 23 -5.00 -33.46 34.25
C ALA A 23 -4.28 -32.13 33.99
N ALA A 24 -3.18 -31.87 34.70
CA ALA A 24 -2.39 -30.65 34.53
C ALA A 24 -1.73 -30.55 33.14
N THR A 25 -1.24 -31.67 32.59
CA THR A 25 -0.67 -31.70 31.23
C THR A 25 -1.76 -31.51 30.16
N PHE A 26 -2.93 -32.12 30.31
CA PHE A 26 -4.06 -31.92 29.38
C PHE A 26 -4.56 -30.48 29.34
N ILE A 27 -4.68 -29.82 30.50
CA ILE A 27 -5.09 -28.41 30.58
C ILE A 27 -4.05 -27.52 29.90
N SER A 28 -2.77 -27.75 30.17
CA SER A 28 -1.67 -26.98 29.59
C SER A 28 -1.63 -27.08 28.06
N VAL A 29 -1.84 -28.28 27.51
CA VAL A 29 -1.91 -28.50 26.05
C VAL A 29 -3.10 -27.78 25.43
N LYS A 30 -4.30 -27.89 26.02
CA LYS A 30 -5.50 -27.21 25.50
C LYS A 30 -5.37 -25.68 25.54
N VAL A 31 -4.80 -25.13 26.62
CA VAL A 31 -4.56 -23.69 26.74
C VAL A 31 -3.57 -23.23 25.68
N ASN A 32 -2.46 -23.96 25.47
CA ASN A 32 -1.49 -23.63 24.43
C ASN A 32 -2.05 -23.74 23.01
N GLN A 33 -2.92 -24.72 22.75
CA GLN A 33 -3.59 -24.87 21.46
C GLN A 33 -4.54 -23.70 21.18
N LYS A 34 -5.37 -23.31 22.15
CA LYS A 34 -6.27 -22.16 22.03
C LYS A 34 -5.49 -20.84 21.85
N ILE A 35 -4.35 -20.69 22.53
CA ILE A 35 -3.46 -19.53 22.33
C ILE A 35 -2.89 -19.51 20.90
N ARG A 36 -2.52 -20.67 20.34
CA ARG A 36 -2.04 -20.78 18.95
C ARG A 36 -3.14 -20.41 17.96
N GLU A 37 -4.35 -20.93 18.13
CA GLU A 37 -5.50 -20.61 17.29
C GLU A 37 -5.78 -19.09 17.27
N VAL A 38 -5.81 -18.45 18.44
CA VAL A 38 -6.00 -16.98 18.54
C VAL A 38 -4.87 -16.21 17.86
N ARG A 39 -3.62 -16.69 17.94
CA ARG A 39 -2.49 -16.04 17.25
C ARG A 39 -2.59 -16.17 15.74
N VAL A 40 -3.00 -17.34 15.23
CA VAL A 40 -3.21 -17.58 13.80
C VAL A 40 -4.35 -16.70 13.28
N GLU A 41 -5.51 -16.68 13.96
CA GLU A 41 -6.65 -15.84 13.58
C GLU A 41 -6.28 -14.35 13.54
N ARG A 42 -5.51 -13.87 14.54
CA ARG A 42 -5.00 -12.49 14.53
C ARG A 42 -4.04 -12.23 13.37
N ALA A 43 -3.16 -13.17 13.05
CA ALA A 43 -2.24 -13.05 11.92
C ALA A 43 -2.98 -12.99 10.59
N GLU A 44 -3.96 -13.88 10.38
CA GLU A 44 -4.82 -13.89 9.18
C GLU A 44 -5.61 -12.60 9.05
N LYS A 45 -6.17 -12.09 10.16
CA LYS A 45 -6.89 -10.81 10.17
C LYS A 45 -5.97 -9.64 9.80
N MET A 46 -4.78 -9.56 10.39
CA MET A 46 -3.79 -8.53 10.05
C MET A 46 -3.32 -8.62 8.59
N GLU A 47 -3.17 -9.83 8.07
CA GLU A 47 -2.80 -10.03 6.67
C GLU A 47 -3.92 -9.54 5.73
N LYS A 48 -5.17 -9.84 6.07
CA LYS A 48 -6.34 -9.36 5.33
C LYS A 48 -6.44 -7.84 5.37
N GLU A 49 -6.33 -7.22 6.54
CA GLU A 49 -6.33 -5.76 6.71
C GLU A 49 -5.19 -5.11 5.90
N ARG A 50 -3.99 -5.69 5.92
CA ARG A 50 -2.85 -5.22 5.12
C ARG A 50 -3.12 -5.30 3.61
N LYS A 51 -3.73 -6.38 3.14
CA LYS A 51 -4.12 -6.54 1.72
C LYS A 51 -5.17 -5.50 1.33
N GLU A 52 -6.19 -5.29 2.16
CA GLU A 52 -7.22 -4.27 1.93
C GLU A 52 -6.63 -2.86 1.92
N GLU A 53 -5.72 -2.55 2.84
CA GLU A 53 -5.03 -1.25 2.87
C GLU A 53 -4.17 -1.04 1.63
N LYS A 54 -3.47 -2.08 1.17
CA LYS A 54 -2.68 -2.04 -0.06
C LYS A 54 -3.54 -1.76 -1.29
N ILE A 55 -4.68 -2.45 -1.43
CA ILE A 55 -5.63 -2.21 -2.52
C ILE A 55 -6.14 -0.77 -2.48
N LYS A 56 -6.54 -0.27 -1.31
CA LYS A 56 -6.99 1.13 -1.15
C LYS A 56 -5.91 2.14 -1.54
N LYS A 57 -4.64 1.86 -1.19
CA LYS A 57 -3.50 2.70 -1.57
C LYS A 57 -3.28 2.68 -3.09
N GLU A 58 -3.33 1.52 -3.73
CA GLU A 58 -3.17 1.37 -5.18
C GLU A 58 -4.30 2.06 -5.96
N GLU A 59 -5.56 1.91 -5.52
CA GLU A 59 -6.71 2.60 -6.12
C GLU A 59 -6.59 4.13 -6.00
N LYS A 60 -6.12 4.62 -4.86
CA LYS A 60 -5.89 6.05 -4.64
C LYS A 60 -4.80 6.57 -5.57
N ALA A 61 -3.67 5.87 -5.65
CA ALA A 61 -2.57 6.22 -6.54
C ALA A 61 -3.00 6.19 -8.02
N GLU A 62 -3.81 5.22 -8.44
CA GLU A 62 -4.35 5.19 -9.80
C GLU A 62 -5.24 6.41 -10.09
N LYS A 63 -6.12 6.78 -9.17
CA LYS A 63 -6.98 7.97 -9.32
C LYS A 63 -6.13 9.25 -9.46
N GLU A 64 -5.10 9.40 -8.64
CA GLU A 64 -4.17 10.53 -8.70
C GLU A 64 -3.44 10.56 -10.05
N ARG A 65 -2.85 9.44 -10.49
CA ARG A 65 -2.21 9.34 -11.82
C ARG A 65 -3.14 9.74 -12.96
N ARG A 66 -4.38 9.24 -12.96
CA ARG A 66 -5.37 9.58 -13.98
C ARG A 66 -5.75 11.07 -13.93
N ARG A 67 -5.80 11.68 -12.74
CA ARG A 67 -6.05 13.12 -12.60
C ARG A 67 -4.93 13.96 -13.22
N ILE A 68 -3.67 13.62 -12.95
CA ILE A 68 -2.50 14.29 -13.55
C ILE A 68 -2.47 14.10 -15.06
N ALA A 69 -2.69 12.88 -15.53
CA ALA A 69 -2.75 12.59 -16.96
C ALA A 69 -3.84 13.41 -17.65
N LEU A 70 -5.04 13.49 -17.05
CA LEU A 70 -6.12 14.31 -17.58
C LEU A 70 -5.71 15.78 -17.64
N TRP A 71 -5.09 16.29 -16.59
CA TRP A 71 -4.60 17.66 -16.55
C TRP A 71 -3.62 17.92 -17.70
N CYS A 72 -2.68 17.02 -17.97
CA CYS A 72 -1.73 17.14 -19.08
C CYS A 72 -2.46 17.24 -20.42
N VAL A 73 -3.44 16.36 -20.66
CA VAL A 73 -4.21 16.37 -21.92
C VAL A 73 -4.98 17.69 -22.10
N GLN A 74 -5.49 18.26 -21.02
CA GLN A 74 -6.30 19.47 -21.05
C GLN A 74 -5.46 20.76 -21.10
N ASN A 75 -4.21 20.73 -20.62
CA ASN A 75 -3.38 21.92 -20.41
C ASN A 75 -2.10 21.94 -21.25
N LEU A 76 -1.80 20.91 -22.03
CA LEU A 76 -0.66 20.89 -22.93
C LEU A 76 -1.10 21.01 -24.38
N GLU A 77 -0.31 21.75 -25.15
CA GLU A 77 -0.37 21.81 -26.60
C GLU A 77 0.87 21.16 -27.21
N GLY A 78 0.69 20.49 -28.35
CA GLY A 78 1.75 19.70 -28.98
C GLY A 78 1.18 18.55 -29.84
N PRO A 79 2.01 17.58 -30.21
CA PRO A 79 1.59 16.38 -30.94
C PRO A 79 0.48 15.59 -30.22
N LYS A 80 -0.16 14.68 -30.95
CA LYS A 80 -1.20 13.82 -30.37
C LYS A 80 -0.64 12.96 -29.23
N ILE A 81 -1.18 13.14 -28.03
CA ILE A 81 -0.89 12.32 -26.87
C ILE A 81 -1.55 10.95 -27.03
N LYS A 82 -0.76 9.88 -26.96
CA LYS A 82 -1.18 8.48 -26.99
C LYS A 82 -0.91 7.78 -25.67
N GLU A 83 0.14 8.19 -24.97
CA GLU A 83 0.57 7.60 -23.71
C GLU A 83 1.08 8.67 -22.76
N ILE A 84 0.77 8.52 -21.47
CA ILE A 84 1.28 9.35 -20.38
C ILE A 84 1.74 8.42 -19.26
N LYS A 85 3.01 8.53 -18.87
CA LYS A 85 3.53 7.89 -17.66
C LYS A 85 3.65 8.93 -16.56
N VAL A 86 3.10 8.64 -15.39
CA VAL A 86 3.09 9.56 -14.25
C VAL A 86 3.92 8.94 -13.13
N GLY A 87 4.94 9.67 -12.69
CA GLY A 87 5.83 9.29 -11.60
C GLY A 87 5.21 9.46 -10.22
N PRO A 88 5.93 9.03 -9.17
CA PRO A 88 5.50 9.21 -7.81
C PRO A 88 5.48 10.69 -7.42
N VAL A 89 4.66 11.01 -6.42
CA VAL A 89 4.63 12.33 -5.80
C VAL A 89 5.86 12.50 -4.90
N THR A 90 6.72 13.46 -5.24
CA THR A 90 7.97 13.73 -4.54
C THR A 90 7.84 15.00 -3.70
N LYS A 91 8.09 14.91 -2.39
CA LYS A 91 8.17 16.09 -1.52
C LYS A 91 9.58 16.65 -1.56
N LEU A 92 9.70 17.94 -1.84
CA LEU A 92 10.99 18.64 -1.88
C LEU A 92 11.27 19.28 -0.52
N GLY A 93 12.51 19.14 -0.03
CA GLY A 93 12.94 19.71 1.25
C GLY A 93 12.47 18.97 2.50
N ILE A 94 12.96 19.39 3.67
CA ILE A 94 12.61 18.79 4.97
C ILE A 94 11.13 19.04 5.24
N ALA A 95 10.36 17.98 5.44
CA ALA A 95 8.90 18.02 5.64
C ALA A 95 8.08 18.64 4.47
N GLY A 96 8.66 18.80 3.28
CA GLY A 96 7.96 19.36 2.11
C GLY A 96 8.01 20.90 2.00
N THR A 97 8.93 21.56 2.70
CA THR A 97 9.10 23.02 2.62
C THR A 97 9.44 23.53 1.23
N GLY A 98 10.06 22.71 0.38
CA GLY A 98 10.35 23.01 -1.02
C GLY A 98 9.17 22.75 -1.97
N GLY A 99 8.01 22.35 -1.45
CA GLY A 99 6.83 22.01 -2.23
C GLY A 99 6.78 20.53 -2.61
N THR A 100 5.91 20.23 -3.57
CA THR A 100 5.68 18.87 -4.07
C THR A 100 5.87 18.87 -5.58
N SER A 101 6.54 17.86 -6.11
CA SER A 101 6.72 17.67 -7.54
C SER A 101 6.19 16.32 -8.03
N ILE A 102 5.81 16.27 -9.30
CA ILE A 102 5.43 15.06 -10.01
C ILE A 102 6.05 15.11 -11.39
N ASP A 103 6.74 14.05 -11.77
CA ASP A 103 7.31 13.92 -13.10
C ASP A 103 6.37 13.15 -14.03
N VAL A 104 6.28 13.61 -15.28
CA VAL A 104 5.43 13.00 -16.30
C VAL A 104 6.24 12.79 -17.57
N GLU A 105 6.08 11.65 -18.23
CA GLU A 105 6.64 11.39 -19.55
C GLU A 105 5.50 11.18 -20.56
N ILE A 106 5.55 11.91 -21.68
CA ILE A 106 4.54 11.82 -22.73
C ILE A 106 5.08 11.01 -23.91
N ASN A 107 4.25 10.09 -24.41
CA ASN A 107 4.51 9.25 -25.59
C ASN A 107 5.82 8.44 -25.50
N ASN A 108 6.26 8.08 -24.29
CA ASN A 108 7.50 7.34 -24.05
C ASN A 108 8.73 8.02 -24.69
N MET A 109 8.75 9.35 -24.68
CA MET A 109 9.85 10.15 -25.20
C MET A 109 10.46 10.96 -24.07
N LYS A 110 11.72 10.68 -23.74
CA LYS A 110 12.47 11.36 -22.68
C LYS A 110 12.54 12.89 -22.87
N LYS A 111 12.60 13.37 -24.11
CA LYS A 111 12.54 14.81 -24.43
C LYS A 111 11.20 15.45 -24.07
N ASN A 112 10.15 14.65 -23.88
CA ASN A 112 8.82 15.09 -23.47
C ASN A 112 8.54 14.71 -22.01
N SER A 113 9.61 14.65 -21.19
CA SER A 113 9.51 14.58 -19.75
C SER A 113 9.31 15.97 -19.17
N ILE A 114 8.35 16.10 -18.25
CA ILE A 114 7.95 17.36 -17.63
C ILE A 114 7.96 17.16 -16.12
N SER A 115 8.67 18.02 -15.41
CA SER A 115 8.63 18.05 -13.94
C SER A 115 7.66 19.12 -13.49
N PHE A 116 6.52 18.71 -12.93
CA PHE A 116 5.49 19.62 -12.43
C PHE A 116 5.72 19.96 -10.97
N ILE A 117 5.52 21.23 -10.62
CA ILE A 117 5.29 21.66 -9.24
C ILE A 117 3.79 21.61 -8.98
N VAL A 118 3.39 20.86 -7.95
CA VAL A 118 1.99 20.62 -7.60
C VAL A 118 1.68 21.13 -6.19
N ASP A 119 0.40 21.45 -5.95
CA ASP A 119 -0.07 21.62 -4.58
C ASP A 119 -0.13 20.26 -3.86
N SER A 120 0.27 20.23 -2.59
CA SER A 120 0.23 19.02 -1.78
C SER A 120 -1.18 18.51 -1.48
N GLU A 121 -2.20 19.38 -1.54
CA GLU A 121 -3.58 19.01 -1.21
C GLU A 121 -4.34 18.40 -2.38
N ASP A 122 -4.21 18.97 -3.57
CA ASP A 122 -5.02 18.60 -4.73
C ASP A 122 -4.22 18.01 -5.90
N LEU A 123 -2.89 18.01 -5.77
CA LEU A 123 -1.92 17.57 -6.78
C LEU A 123 -2.14 18.23 -8.15
N VAL A 124 -2.75 19.42 -8.21
CA VAL A 124 -2.93 20.12 -9.47
C VAL A 124 -1.60 20.79 -9.86
N PRO A 125 -1.05 20.52 -11.06
CA PRO A 125 0.12 21.23 -11.54
C PRO A 125 -0.11 22.74 -11.63
N LYS A 126 0.80 23.51 -11.03
CA LYS A 126 0.81 24.99 -11.07
C LYS A 126 1.84 25.54 -12.05
N ALA A 127 2.95 24.84 -12.18
CA ALA A 127 4.04 25.14 -13.10
C ALA A 127 4.72 23.84 -13.50
N GLY A 128 5.51 23.87 -14.57
CA GLY A 128 6.31 22.73 -14.99
C GLY A 128 7.55 23.15 -15.74
N THR A 129 8.61 22.37 -15.56
CA THR A 129 9.86 22.51 -16.30
C THR A 129 9.89 21.46 -17.40
N PHE A 130 10.07 21.91 -18.63
CA PHE A 130 10.19 21.07 -19.82
C PHE A 130 11.66 20.89 -20.18
N ASP A 131 11.98 19.79 -20.85
CA ASP A 131 13.23 19.70 -21.60
C ASP A 131 13.25 20.78 -22.71
N PRO A 132 14.40 21.42 -23.00
CA PRO A 132 14.51 22.43 -24.07
C PRO A 132 14.10 21.92 -25.47
N HIS A 133 14.09 20.61 -25.68
CA HIS A 133 13.67 19.96 -26.92
C HIS A 133 12.28 19.31 -26.84
N SER A 134 11.50 19.63 -25.80
CA SER A 134 10.12 19.19 -25.67
C SER A 134 9.27 19.66 -26.85
N GLU A 135 8.41 18.77 -27.32
CA GLU A 135 7.41 19.07 -28.35
C GLU A 135 6.10 19.62 -27.74
N TYR A 136 6.06 19.72 -26.43
CA TYR A 136 4.90 20.19 -25.67
C TYR A 136 5.21 21.48 -24.93
N ASP A 137 4.20 22.33 -24.85
CA ASP A 137 4.19 23.55 -24.05
C ASP A 137 2.82 23.69 -23.35
N PHE A 138 2.73 24.63 -22.41
CA PHE A 138 1.47 24.98 -21.79
C PHE A 138 0.54 25.68 -22.77
N THR A 139 -0.70 25.21 -22.83
CA THR A 139 -1.74 25.95 -23.54
C THR A 139 -2.11 27.23 -22.78
N LYS A 140 -2.51 28.26 -23.52
CA LYS A 140 -3.01 29.52 -22.95
C LYS A 140 -4.34 29.35 -22.19
N LYS A 141 -5.13 28.33 -22.52
CA LYS A 141 -6.43 28.06 -21.89
C LYS A 141 -6.73 26.56 -21.82
N THR A 142 -7.04 26.09 -20.62
CA THR A 142 -7.45 24.70 -20.37
C THR A 142 -8.62 24.28 -21.26
N ASP A 143 -8.44 23.22 -22.03
CA ASP A 143 -9.49 22.61 -22.84
C ASP A 143 -10.18 21.46 -22.09
N LYS A 144 -11.24 21.80 -21.36
CA LYS A 144 -12.02 20.84 -20.56
C LYS A 144 -12.82 19.84 -21.39
N SER A 145 -12.90 19.99 -22.73
CA SER A 145 -13.57 19.02 -23.59
C SER A 145 -12.74 17.75 -23.78
N LYS A 146 -11.43 17.83 -23.60
CA LYS A 146 -10.52 16.68 -23.73
C LYS A 146 -10.63 15.74 -22.54
N ASN A 147 -10.44 14.46 -22.83
CA ASN A 147 -10.51 13.36 -21.87
C ASN A 147 -9.44 12.30 -22.20
N LEU A 148 -9.35 11.27 -21.36
CA LEU A 148 -8.35 10.20 -21.49
C LEU A 148 -8.75 9.07 -22.46
N LYS A 149 -9.78 9.23 -23.29
CA LYS A 149 -10.24 8.16 -24.18
C LYS A 149 -9.16 7.84 -25.23
N GLY A 150 -8.73 6.59 -25.26
CA GLY A 150 -7.67 6.12 -26.18
C GLY A 150 -6.27 6.54 -25.79
N ILE A 151 -6.08 7.07 -24.57
CA ILE A 151 -4.77 7.42 -24.00
C ILE A 151 -4.41 6.37 -22.96
N LYS A 152 -3.23 5.77 -23.13
CA LYS A 152 -2.65 4.84 -22.17
C LYS A 152 -2.06 5.63 -21.01
N VAL A 153 -2.48 5.34 -19.77
CA VAL A 153 -1.96 5.99 -18.56
C VAL A 153 -1.27 4.94 -17.71
N GLU A 154 0.01 5.14 -17.44
CA GLU A 154 0.83 4.19 -16.68
C GLU A 154 1.57 4.87 -15.53
N GLU A 155 2.04 4.04 -14.60
CA GLU A 155 3.01 4.45 -13.61
C GLU A 155 4.38 4.58 -14.26
N TRP A 156 5.04 5.71 -14.04
CA TRP A 156 6.45 5.84 -14.40
C TRP A 156 7.29 5.17 -13.32
N LYS A 157 7.80 3.99 -13.67
CA LYS A 157 8.82 3.30 -12.87
C LYS A 157 10.16 3.82 -13.32
N GLU A 158 10.88 4.51 -12.44
CA GLU A 158 12.31 4.77 -12.65
C GLU A 158 12.99 3.41 -12.80
N ASN A 159 13.69 3.22 -13.93
CA ASN A 159 14.59 2.08 -14.16
C ASN A 159 15.99 2.46 -13.67
#